data_AF-A0A1V1PFS4-F1
#
_entry.id   AF-A0A1V1PFS4-F1
#
_cell.length_a   1.000
_cell.length_b   1.000
_cell.length_c   1.000
_cell.angle_alpha   90.00
_cell.angle_beta   90.00
_cell.angle_gamma   90.00
#
_symmetry.space_group_name_H-M   'P 1'
#
loop_
_entity.id
_entity.type
_entity.pdbx_description
1 polymer ?
#
loop_
_entity_poly.entity_id
_entity_poly.type
_entity_poly.pdbx_seq_one_letter_code
_entity_poly.pdbx_strand_id
1 'polypeptide(L)'
;MKILGIWDGHDSGAALIENDTILFAVNEERLTRRKLEICFPEKSIAACLKYTETKPEDISIVTCSTSDFAKTLTRLFPSLKEEYYLIRRRKNCPRYPLLKRN
;
A
#
# COMPACT_ATOMS: atom_id res chain seq x y z
N MET A 1 1.69 19.82 13.65
CA MET A 1 1.00 18.51 13.82
C MET A 1 1.36 17.65 12.61
N LYS A 2 1.89 16.45 12.81
CA LYS A 2 2.29 15.56 11.71
C LYS A 2 1.22 14.51 11.45
N ILE A 3 0.78 14.41 10.20
CA ILE A 3 -0.25 13.47 9.75
C ILE A 3 0.37 12.52 8.73
N LEU A 4 0.31 11.22 9.01
CA LEU A 4 0.69 10.17 8.06
C LEU A 4 -0.56 9.65 7.35
N GLY A 5 -0.65 9.90 6.05
CA GLY A 5 -1.66 9.32 5.17
C GLY A 5 -1.19 8.01 4.54
N ILE A 6 -2.04 6.99 4.58
CA ILE A 6 -1.77 5.64 4.07
C ILE A 6 -2.84 5.24 3.06
N TRP A 7 -2.41 4.73 1.91
CA TRP A 7 -3.27 4.08 0.92
C TRP A 7 -2.74 2.71 0.54
N ASP A 8 -3.57 1.68 0.72
CA ASP A 8 -3.22 0.27 0.49
C ASP A 8 -4.06 -0.39 -0.63
N GLY A 9 -4.64 0.43 -1.49
CA GLY A 9 -5.46 0.03 -2.63
C GLY A 9 -4.69 -0.05 -3.95
N HIS A 10 -5.32 0.44 -5.04
CA HIS A 10 -4.66 0.49 -6.35
C HIS A 10 -3.52 1.50 -6.32
N ASP A 11 -2.30 1.01 -6.58
CA ASP A 11 -1.06 1.80 -6.48
C ASP A 11 -0.86 2.35 -5.06
N SER A 12 -0.51 1.44 -4.14
CA SER A 12 -0.34 1.76 -2.73
C SER A 12 0.75 2.82 -2.50
N GLY A 13 0.62 3.60 -1.44
CA GLY A 13 1.57 4.68 -1.13
C GLY A 13 1.32 5.33 0.21
N ALA A 14 2.19 6.28 0.55
CA ALA A 14 2.07 7.06 1.78
C ALA A 14 2.46 8.53 1.54
N ALA A 15 1.91 9.41 2.36
CA ALA A 15 2.25 10.83 2.39
C ALA A 15 2.36 11.32 3.84
N LEU A 16 3.36 12.15 4.12
CA LEU A 16 3.54 12.83 5.40
C LEU A 16 3.27 14.32 5.21
N ILE A 17 2.35 14.85 6.01
CA ILE A 17 1.91 16.25 5.96
C ILE A 17 2.17 16.89 7.32
N GLU A 18 2.66 18.12 7.31
CA GLU A 18 2.81 18.95 8.50
C GLU A 18 2.31 20.37 8.20
N ASN A 19 1.37 20.86 9.02
CA ASN A 19 0.86 22.24 8.94
C ASN A 19 0.53 22.67 7.49
N ASP A 20 -0.34 21.90 6.83
CA ASP A 20 -0.79 22.08 5.44
C ASP A 20 0.28 21.90 4.35
N THR A 21 1.50 21.51 4.71
CA THR A 21 2.59 21.25 3.77
C THR A 21 2.81 19.75 3.61
N ILE A 22 2.85 19.27 2.37
CA ILE A 22 3.28 17.91 2.07
C ILE A 22 4.82 17.86 2.22
N LEU A 23 5.30 17.21 3.27
CA LEU A 23 6.73 17.04 3.51
C LEU A 23 7.32 15.98 2.57
N PHE A 24 6.59 14.89 2.36
CA PHE A 24 6.98 13.82 1.46
C PHE A 24 5.77 12.98 1.03
N ALA A 25 5.76 12.51 -0.21
CA ALA A 25 4.76 11.57 -0.70
C ALA A 25 5.39 10.65 -1.74
N VAL A 26 5.15 9.34 -1.62
CA VAL A 26 5.70 8.37 -2.55
C VAL A 26 4.80 7.14 -2.70
N ASN A 27 4.67 6.68 -3.94
CA ASN A 27 3.98 5.44 -4.27
C ASN A 27 4.95 4.27 -4.15
N GLU A 28 4.44 3.16 -3.63
CA GLU A 28 5.16 1.95 -3.32
C GLU A 28 5.78 1.33 -4.58
N GLU A 29 5.16 1.51 -5.75
CA GLU A 29 5.70 1.06 -7.05
C GLU A 29 7.08 1.65 -7.38
N ARG A 30 7.38 2.86 -6.88
CA ARG A 30 8.69 3.51 -7.10
C ARG A 30 9.80 2.77 -6.34
N LEU A 31 9.46 2.22 -5.17
CA LEU A 31 10.37 1.57 -4.23
C LEU A 31 10.45 0.05 -4.42
N THR A 32 9.35 -0.57 -4.84
CA THR A 32 9.29 -2.00 -5.19
C THR A 32 9.71 -2.27 -6.63
N ARG A 33 9.68 -1.26 -7.50
CA ARG A 33 9.89 -1.38 -8.96
C ARG A 33 8.86 -2.31 -9.63
N ARG A 34 7.73 -2.54 -8.97
CA ARG A 34 6.59 -3.30 -9.48
C ARG A 34 5.44 -2.34 -9.77
N LYS A 35 5.08 -2.23 -11.05
CA LYS A 35 4.09 -1.25 -11.51
C LYS A 35 2.70 -1.55 -10.93
N LEU A 36 2.01 -0.51 -10.44
CA LEU A 36 0.68 -0.56 -9.83
C LEU A 36 0.61 -1.60 -8.72
N GLU A 37 1.60 -1.55 -7.82
CA GLU A 37 1.70 -2.45 -6.67
C GLU A 37 0.48 -2.24 -5.78
N ILE A 38 -0.14 -3.35 -5.37
CA ILE A 38 -1.31 -3.35 -4.49
C ILE A 38 -0.86 -4.10 -3.24
N CYS A 39 -0.28 -3.38 -2.29
CA CYS A 39 0.18 -3.93 -1.03
C CYS A 39 -0.05 -2.96 0.13
N PHE A 40 0.35 -3.35 1.33
CA PHE A 40 0.48 -2.38 2.42
C PHE A 40 1.75 -1.54 2.14
N PRO A 41 1.71 -0.20 2.19
CA PRO A 41 2.77 0.66 1.68
C PRO A 41 3.95 0.79 2.66
N GLU A 42 4.57 -0.33 3.03
CA GLU A 42 5.65 -0.39 4.02
C GLU A 42 6.86 0.45 3.62
N LYS A 43 7.32 0.33 2.36
CA LYS A 43 8.49 1.08 1.92
C LYS A 43 8.17 2.56 1.78
N SER A 44 6.96 2.91 1.34
CA SER A 44 6.53 4.30 1.27
C SER A 44 6.47 4.96 2.63
N ILE A 45 5.93 4.29 3.66
CA ILE A 45 5.94 4.79 5.04
C ILE A 45 7.38 4.97 5.52
N ALA A 46 8.23 3.95 5.35
CA ALA A 46 9.63 4.03 5.75
C ALA A 46 10.38 5.17 5.03
N ALA A 47 10.10 5.39 3.75
CA ALA A 47 10.67 6.48 2.96
C ALA A 47 10.21 7.85 3.46
N CYS A 48 8.92 8.01 3.82
CA CYS A 48 8.41 9.25 4.43
C CYS A 48 9.16 9.59 5.72
N LEU A 49 9.27 8.63 6.63
CA LEU A 49 9.93 8.83 7.92
C LEU A 49 11.42 9.12 7.75
N LYS A 50 12.10 8.34 6.89
CA LYS A 50 13.53 8.51 6.63
C LYS A 50 13.85 9.85 5.96
N TYR A 51 13.09 10.25 4.94
CA TYR A 51 13.38 11.47 4.17
C TYR A 51 13.15 12.74 4.98
N THR A 52 12.16 12.71 5.88
CA THR A 52 11.77 13.85 6.71
C THR A 52 12.38 13.81 8.11
N GLU A 53 13.27 12.84 8.36
CA GLU A 53 13.89 12.57 9.66
C GLU A 53 12.87 12.52 10.83
N THR A 54 11.65 12.06 10.51
CA THR A 54 10.53 12.01 11.46
C THR A 54 10.53 10.68 12.18
N LYS A 55 10.47 10.72 13.51
CA LYS A 55 10.30 9.49 14.30
C LYS A 55 8.83 9.07 14.33
N PRO A 56 8.53 7.77 14.47
CA PRO A 56 7.16 7.30 14.60
C PRO A 56 6.39 7.97 15.74
N GLU A 57 7.06 8.29 16.85
CA GLU A 57 6.51 8.97 18.03
C GLU A 57 6.08 10.42 17.75
N ASP A 58 6.61 11.06 16.70
CA ASP A 58 6.25 12.43 16.32
C ASP A 58 4.95 12.48 15.50
N ILE A 59 4.46 11.33 15.03
CA ILE A 59 3.24 11.26 14.22
C ILE A 59 2.04 11.43 15.13
N SER A 60 1.30 12.52 14.93
CA SER A 60 0.13 12.84 15.73
C SER A 60 -1.09 12.01 15.31
N ILE A 61 -1.26 11.77 14.01
CA ILE A 61 -2.41 11.06 13.44
C ILE A 61 -1.96 10.19 12.28
N VAL A 62 -2.47 8.96 12.23
CA VAL A 62 -2.40 8.07 11.06
C VAL A 62 -3.77 8.01 10.42
N THR A 63 -3.86 8.30 9.13
CA THR A 63 -5.10 8.27 8.35
C THR A 63 -5.04 7.21 7.27
N CYS A 64 -6.17 6.57 6.99
CA CYS A 64 -6.31 5.61 5.91
C CYS A 64 -7.56 5.92 5.10
N SER A 65 -7.53 5.67 3.79
CA SER A 65 -8.62 6.07 2.88
C SER A 65 -9.88 5.21 3.01
N THR A 66 -9.80 4.04 3.67
CA THR A 66 -10.95 3.15 3.87
C THR A 66 -10.77 2.24 5.08
N SER A 67 -11.88 2.04 5.79
CA SER A 67 -12.05 1.06 6.86
C SER A 67 -12.73 -0.23 6.37
N ASP A 68 -12.85 -0.43 5.05
CA ASP A 68 -13.49 -1.62 4.48
C ASP A 68 -12.87 -2.91 5.03
N PHE A 69 -13.74 -3.86 5.40
CA PHE A 69 -13.32 -5.09 6.05
C PHE A 69 -12.48 -5.97 5.12
N ALA A 70 -12.82 -6.04 3.82
CA ALA A 70 -12.04 -6.81 2.86
C ALA A 70 -10.63 -6.22 2.70
N LYS A 71 -10.51 -4.89 2.66
CA LYS A 71 -9.21 -4.21 2.67
C LYS A 71 -8.43 -4.49 3.95
N THR A 72 -9.09 -4.43 5.10
CA THR A 72 -8.48 -4.78 6.40
C THR A 72 -7.96 -6.21 6.42
N LEU A 73 -8.71 -7.17 5.89
CA LEU A 73 -8.26 -8.57 5.79
C LEU A 73 -6.99 -8.70 4.94
N THR A 74 -6.91 -7.97 3.82
CA THR A 74 -5.70 -7.98 2.99
C THR A 74 -4.49 -7.32 3.66
N ARG A 75 -4.67 -6.47 4.68
CA ARG A 75 -3.58 -5.98 5.53
C ARG A 75 -3.02 -7.09 6.42
N LEU A 76 -3.87 -7.99 6.90
CA LEU A 76 -3.50 -9.10 7.78
C LEU A 76 -2.87 -10.30 7.04
N PHE A 77 -3.21 -10.49 5.77
CA PHE A 77 -2.73 -11.62 4.96
C PHE A 77 -2.01 -11.14 3.67
N PRO A 78 -0.73 -10.74 3.76
CA PRO A 78 0.04 -10.24 2.61
C PRO A 78 0.19 -11.25 1.46
N SER A 79 0.19 -12.55 1.77
CA SER A 79 0.32 -13.64 0.79
C SER A 79 -0.78 -13.63 -0.28
N LEU A 80 -2.00 -13.23 0.08
CA LEU A 80 -3.13 -13.08 -0.85
C LEU A 80 -2.85 -12.00 -1.91
N LYS A 81 -2.12 -10.94 -1.52
CA LYS A 81 -1.78 -9.85 -2.44
C LYS A 81 -0.72 -10.28 -3.47
N GLU A 82 0.24 -11.11 -3.07
CA GLU A 82 1.25 -11.65 -4.02
C GLU A 82 0.61 -12.62 -5.02
N GLU A 83 -0.26 -13.52 -4.57
CA GLU A 83 -1.00 -14.42 -5.49
C GLU A 83 -1.86 -13.62 -6.46
N TYR A 84 -2.59 -12.62 -5.97
CA TYR A 84 -3.36 -11.70 -6.80
C TYR A 84 -2.49 -10.95 -7.82
N TYR A 85 -1.30 -10.49 -7.42
CA TYR A 85 -0.35 -9.84 -8.32
C TYR A 85 0.10 -10.78 -9.45
N LEU A 86 0.46 -12.03 -9.13
CA LEU A 86 0.90 -13.02 -10.11
C LEU A 86 -0.21 -13.38 -11.10
N ILE A 87 -1.45 -13.56 -10.62
CA ILE A 87 -2.62 -13.81 -11.47
C ILE A 87 -2.89 -12.62 -12.40
N ARG A 88 -2.94 -11.40 -11.87
CA ARG A 88 -3.16 -10.18 -12.66
C ARG A 88 -2.09 -9.96 -13.73
N ARG A 89 -0.84 -10.35 -13.45
CA ARG A 89 0.29 -10.27 -14.39
C ARG A 89 0.39 -11.48 -15.33
N ARG A 90 -0.56 -12.41 -15.29
CA ARG A 90 -0.58 -13.65 -16.08
C ARG A 90 0.68 -14.50 -15.88
N LYS A 91 1.31 -14.37 -14.70
CA LYS A 91 2.47 -15.18 -14.31
C LYS A 91 2.05 -16.51 -13.69
N ASN A 92 0.88 -16.54 -13.04
CA ASN A 92 0.24 -17.75 -12.55
C ASN A 92 -1.14 -17.91 -13.20
N CYS A 93 -1.54 -19.16 -13.42
CA CYS A 93 -2.92 -19.49 -13.79
C CYS A 93 -3.78 -19.45 -12.51
N PRO A 94 -4.99 -18.86 -12.54
CA PRO A 94 -5.91 -18.95 -11.40
C PRO A 94 -6.17 -20.42 -11.07
N ARG A 95 -6.09 -20.76 -9.77
CA ARG A 95 -6.10 -22.15 -9.29
C ARG A 95 -7.47 -22.85 -9.37
N TYR A 96 -8.48 -22.17 -9.88
CA TYR A 96 -9.80 -22.74 -10.13
C TYR A 96 -9.86 -23.39 -11.52
N PRO A 97 -10.52 -24.55 -11.67
CA PRO A 97 -10.82 -25.06 -12.99
C PRO A 97 -11.70 -24.02 -13.69
N LEU A 98 -11.26 -23.56 -14.85
CA LEU A 98 -12.13 -22.83 -15.77
C LEU A 98 -13.38 -23.68 -15.95
N LEU A 99 -14.52 -23.24 -15.40
CA LEU A 99 -15.81 -23.78 -15.77
C LEU A 99 -15.84 -23.78 -17.29
N LYS A 100 -15.83 -24.97 -17.89
CA LYS A 100 -15.99 -25.13 -19.32
C LYS A 100 -17.28 -24.41 -19.67
N ARG A 101 -17.15 -23.26 -20.34
CA ARG A 101 -18.28 -22.66 -21.07
C ARG A 101 -18.62 -23.68 -22.15
N ASN A 102 -19.73 -24.39 -21.95
CA ASN A 102 -20.42 -25.13 -23.00
C ASN A 102 -20.88 -24.16 -24.08
#